data_AF-A0A956DY33-F1
#
_entry.id   AF-A0A956DY33-F1
#
_cell.length_a   1.000
_cell.length_b   1.000
_cell.length_c   1.000
_cell.angle_alpha   90.00
_cell.angle_beta   90.00
_cell.angle_gamma   90.00
#
_symmetry.space_group_name_H-M   'P 1'
#
loop_
_entity.id
_entity.type
_entity.pdbx_description
1 polymer ?
#
loop_
_entity_poly.entity_id
_entity_poly.type
_entity_poly.pdbx_seq_one_letter_code
_entity_poly.pdbx_strand_id
1 'polypeptide(L)'
;RLAHEKLALRELAISNKEKELVETVSKPAEAERHRAETIARGEQATRRLLAEADAEAIRLRGLAEVEVLRARQAAEADGVRQAALAEAEGLEAKLLAEAEGMRQKAEAWKQYSSAALQEKLIERLPEIAQAVAAPLQAIDRIVMVQGGGEPGFTGLTRGVTDVIAQLPAVVEAATGVDLGELLQARLGAPPASVEARPPAMPAE
;
A
#
# COMPACT_ATOMS: atom_id res chain seq x y z
N ARG A 1 -5.24 -108.74 57.82
CA ARG A 1 -6.54 -108.08 58.04
C ARG A 1 -6.38 -106.77 58.83
N LEU A 2 -5.79 -106.78 60.03
CA LEU A 2 -5.51 -105.57 60.84
C LEU A 2 -4.70 -104.46 60.13
N ALA A 3 -3.75 -104.82 59.26
CA ALA A 3 -2.95 -103.83 58.52
C ALA A 3 -3.75 -103.09 57.42
N HIS A 4 -4.66 -103.80 56.72
CA HIS A 4 -5.53 -103.20 55.70
C HIS A 4 -6.59 -102.29 56.33
N GLU A 5 -7.12 -102.68 57.50
CA GLU A 5 -8.09 -101.88 58.23
C GLU A 5 -7.47 -100.59 58.79
N LYS A 6 -6.21 -100.64 59.26
CA LYS A 6 -5.45 -99.44 59.65
C LYS A 6 -5.16 -98.50 58.48
N LEU A 7 -4.87 -99.03 57.29
CA LEU A 7 -4.67 -98.21 56.07
C LEU A 7 -5.97 -97.52 55.65
N ALA A 8 -7.10 -98.25 55.62
CA ALA A 8 -8.41 -97.70 55.29
C ALA A 8 -8.87 -96.61 56.29
N LEU A 9 -8.64 -96.81 57.59
CA LEU A 9 -8.89 -95.78 58.62
C LEU A 9 -8.04 -94.53 58.41
N ARG A 10 -6.78 -94.69 57.99
CA ARG A 10 -5.88 -93.58 57.68
C ARG A 10 -6.33 -92.81 56.44
N GLU A 11 -6.73 -93.51 55.39
CA GLU A 11 -7.27 -92.91 54.16
C GLU A 11 -8.56 -92.14 54.42
N LEU A 12 -9.47 -92.70 55.23
CA LEU A 12 -10.71 -92.01 55.62
C LEU A 12 -10.42 -90.74 56.43
N ALA A 13 -9.45 -90.81 57.36
CA ALA A 13 -9.02 -89.65 58.14
C ALA A 13 -8.40 -88.56 57.27
N ILE A 14 -7.60 -88.92 56.26
CA ILE A 14 -7.04 -87.96 55.28
C ILE A 14 -8.16 -87.33 54.46
N SER A 15 -9.09 -88.12 53.90
CA SER A 15 -10.23 -87.62 53.14
C SER A 15 -11.12 -86.68 53.95
N ASN A 16 -11.39 -86.99 55.22
CA ASN A 16 -12.18 -86.12 56.09
C ASN A 16 -11.45 -84.81 56.38
N LYS A 17 -10.13 -84.87 56.60
CA LYS A 17 -9.30 -83.70 56.84
C LYS A 17 -9.14 -82.83 55.59
N GLU A 18 -9.07 -83.42 54.40
CA GLU A 18 -9.10 -82.69 53.12
C GLU A 18 -10.43 -81.96 52.92
N LYS A 19 -11.56 -82.63 53.17
CA LYS A 19 -12.89 -81.98 53.08
C LYS A 19 -13.03 -80.84 54.09
N GLU A 20 -12.52 -81.02 55.30
CA GLU A 20 -12.51 -79.98 56.33
C GLU A 20 -11.66 -78.78 55.91
N LEU A 21 -10.45 -79.00 55.35
CA LEU A 21 -9.59 -77.94 54.83
C LEU A 21 -10.22 -77.20 53.64
N VAL A 22 -10.92 -77.93 52.76
CA VAL A 22 -11.66 -77.32 51.64
C VAL A 22 -12.76 -76.41 52.17
N GLU A 23 -13.52 -76.85 53.17
CA GLU A 23 -14.62 -76.06 53.74
C GLU A 23 -14.12 -74.84 54.54
N THR A 24 -13.12 -75.05 55.40
CA THR A 24 -12.68 -74.05 56.38
C THR A 24 -11.62 -73.08 55.83
N VAL A 25 -10.88 -73.47 54.79
CA VAL A 25 -9.78 -72.66 54.24
C VAL A 25 -10.01 -72.32 52.77
N SER A 26 -10.31 -73.31 51.92
CA SER A 26 -10.41 -73.06 50.47
C SER A 26 -11.62 -72.22 50.09
N LYS A 27 -12.82 -72.58 50.56
CA LYS A 27 -14.06 -71.84 50.27
C LYS A 27 -14.02 -70.38 50.74
N PRO A 28 -13.58 -70.04 51.98
CA PRO A 28 -13.45 -68.64 52.37
C PRO A 28 -12.36 -67.91 51.57
N ALA A 29 -11.23 -68.55 51.26
CA ALA A 29 -10.17 -67.93 50.45
C ALA A 29 -10.63 -67.64 49.01
N GLU A 30 -11.43 -68.50 48.39
CA GLU A 30 -12.03 -68.26 47.08
C GLU A 30 -13.04 -67.12 47.11
N ALA A 31 -13.88 -67.05 48.15
CA ALA A 31 -14.81 -65.95 48.34
C ALA A 31 -14.10 -64.61 48.55
N GLU A 32 -13.02 -64.59 49.33
CA GLU A 32 -12.17 -63.40 49.51
C GLU A 32 -11.47 -62.98 48.21
N ARG A 33 -10.92 -63.93 47.45
CA ARG A 33 -10.33 -63.65 46.13
C ARG A 33 -11.35 -63.05 45.18
N HIS A 34 -12.54 -63.63 45.07
CA HIS A 34 -13.57 -63.11 44.18
C HIS A 34 -14.03 -61.70 44.60
N ARG A 35 -14.14 -61.44 45.91
CA ARG A 35 -14.44 -60.09 46.43
C ARG A 35 -13.33 -59.10 46.08
N ALA A 36 -12.07 -59.46 46.35
CA ALA A 36 -10.92 -58.62 46.05
C ALA A 36 -10.80 -58.33 44.54
N GLU A 37 -11.02 -59.33 43.68
CA GLU A 37 -11.03 -59.15 42.24
C GLU A 37 -12.17 -58.24 41.78
N THR A 38 -13.37 -58.40 42.35
CA THR A 38 -14.53 -57.56 41.99
C THR A 38 -14.27 -56.10 42.36
N ILE A 39 -13.70 -55.85 43.54
CA ILE A 39 -13.31 -54.52 44.00
C ILE A 39 -12.22 -53.95 43.09
N ALA A 40 -11.16 -54.70 42.82
CA ALA A 40 -10.06 -54.27 41.96
C ALA A 40 -10.53 -53.96 40.53
N ARG A 41 -11.43 -54.77 39.98
CA ARG A 41 -12.04 -54.51 38.66
C ARG A 41 -12.89 -53.24 38.68
N GLY A 42 -13.67 -53.01 39.74
CA GLY A 42 -14.44 -51.78 39.92
C GLY A 42 -13.54 -50.54 40.00
N GLU A 43 -12.46 -50.60 40.77
CA GLU A 43 -11.47 -49.52 40.87
C GLU A 43 -10.78 -49.24 39.53
N GLN A 44 -10.37 -50.28 38.81
CA GLN A 44 -9.77 -50.13 37.48
C GLN A 44 -10.74 -49.50 36.49
N ALA A 45 -12.01 -49.92 36.49
CA ALA A 45 -13.04 -49.34 35.64
C ALA A 45 -13.25 -47.86 35.94
N THR A 46 -13.34 -47.48 37.22
CA THR A 46 -13.47 -46.07 37.64
C THR A 46 -12.24 -45.25 37.24
N ARG A 47 -11.02 -45.76 37.45
CA ARG A 47 -9.79 -45.07 37.06
C ARG A 47 -9.71 -44.85 35.55
N ARG A 48 -10.12 -45.85 34.77
CA ARG A 48 -10.15 -45.76 33.31
C ARG A 48 -11.17 -44.72 32.85
N LEU A 49 -12.38 -44.75 33.41
CA LEU A 49 -13.42 -43.78 33.07
C LEU A 49 -13.00 -42.34 33.41
N LEU A 50 -12.37 -42.14 34.57
CA LEU A 50 -11.84 -40.84 34.96
C LEU A 50 -10.73 -40.38 34.00
N ALA A 51 -9.78 -41.25 33.66
CA ALA A 51 -8.71 -40.92 32.72
C ALA A 51 -9.25 -40.58 31.31
N GLU A 52 -10.27 -41.30 30.84
CA GLU A 52 -10.94 -41.01 29.57
C GLU A 52 -11.70 -39.67 29.63
N ALA A 53 -12.41 -39.39 30.74
CA ALA A 53 -13.09 -38.11 30.95
C ALA A 53 -12.11 -36.93 31.02
N ASP A 54 -10.98 -37.09 31.70
CA ASP A 54 -9.93 -36.06 31.77
C ASP A 54 -9.30 -35.80 30.41
N ALA A 55 -9.01 -36.86 29.64
CA ALA A 55 -8.47 -36.73 28.29
C ALA A 55 -9.44 -35.99 27.36
N GLU A 56 -10.73 -36.28 27.45
CA GLU A 56 -11.75 -35.61 26.66
C GLU A 56 -11.94 -34.15 27.09
N ALA A 57 -11.92 -33.89 28.40
CA ALA A 57 -11.98 -32.52 28.93
C ALA A 57 -10.78 -31.67 28.49
N ILE A 58 -9.59 -32.27 28.38
CA ILE A 58 -8.39 -31.60 27.85
C ILE A 58 -8.54 -31.34 26.34
N ARG A 59 -9.06 -32.32 25.57
CA ARG A 59 -9.32 -32.12 24.13
C ARG A 59 -10.30 -30.99 23.88
N LEU A 60 -11.45 -31.00 24.57
CA LEU A 60 -12.47 -29.97 24.45
C LEU A 60 -11.92 -28.58 24.83
N ARG A 61 -11.17 -28.49 25.93
CA ARG A 61 -10.50 -27.23 26.31
C ARG A 61 -9.49 -26.77 25.25
N GLY A 62 -8.65 -27.67 24.76
CA GLY A 62 -7.68 -27.34 23.70
C GLY A 62 -8.34 -26.85 22.42
N LEU A 63 -9.46 -27.46 22.01
CA LEU A 63 -10.23 -27.00 20.85
C LEU A 63 -10.85 -25.61 21.09
N ALA A 64 -11.46 -25.40 22.25
CA ALA A 64 -12.03 -24.10 22.62
C ALA A 64 -10.97 -23.00 22.67
N GLU A 65 -9.78 -23.28 23.21
CA GLU A 65 -8.65 -22.34 23.25
C GLU A 65 -8.17 -21.98 21.83
N VAL A 66 -8.10 -22.95 20.92
CA VAL A 66 -7.74 -22.70 19.50
C VAL A 66 -8.77 -21.81 18.82
N GLU A 67 -10.06 -22.02 19.06
CA GLU A 67 -11.12 -21.18 18.50
C GLU A 67 -11.05 -19.74 19.04
N VAL A 68 -10.88 -19.58 20.35
CA VAL A 68 -10.69 -18.25 20.97
C VAL A 68 -9.46 -17.56 20.41
N LEU A 69 -8.34 -18.27 20.25
CA LEU A 69 -7.12 -17.72 19.68
C LEU A 69 -7.33 -17.28 18.23
N ARG A 70 -7.98 -18.10 17.40
CA ARG A 70 -8.30 -17.76 16.01
C ARG A 70 -9.22 -16.56 15.91
N ALA A 71 -10.26 -16.51 16.74
CA ALA A 71 -11.18 -15.37 16.78
C ALA A 71 -10.46 -14.09 17.18
N ARG A 72 -9.58 -14.15 18.19
CA ARG A 72 -8.76 -13.02 18.60
C ARG A 72 -7.80 -12.57 17.51
N GLN A 73 -7.10 -13.50 16.86
CA GLN A 73 -6.19 -13.17 15.75
C GLN A 73 -6.93 -12.56 14.56
N ALA A 74 -8.13 -13.05 14.23
CA ALA A 74 -8.96 -12.46 13.19
C ALA A 74 -9.38 -11.03 13.55
N ALA A 75 -9.85 -10.82 14.79
CA ALA A 75 -10.22 -9.50 15.27
C ALA A 75 -9.03 -8.51 15.30
N GLU A 76 -7.86 -8.96 15.73
CA GLU A 76 -6.63 -8.15 15.71
C GLU A 76 -6.22 -7.82 14.26
N ALA A 77 -6.29 -8.79 13.33
CA ALA A 77 -5.99 -8.55 11.93
C ALA A 77 -6.95 -7.54 11.28
N ASP A 78 -8.25 -7.64 11.57
CA ASP A 78 -9.23 -6.66 11.10
C ASP A 78 -8.99 -5.29 11.72
N GLY A 79 -8.64 -5.21 13.00
CA GLY A 79 -8.25 -3.96 13.67
C GLY A 79 -7.05 -3.29 12.99
N VAL A 80 -6.00 -4.06 12.68
CA VAL A 80 -4.80 -3.55 11.98
C VAL A 80 -5.15 -3.08 10.57
N ARG A 81 -5.99 -3.81 9.83
CA ARG A 81 -6.42 -3.37 8.49
C ARG A 81 -7.19 -2.06 8.54
N GLN A 82 -8.12 -1.92 9.49
CA GLN A 82 -8.89 -0.69 9.64
C GLN A 82 -7.99 0.49 10.05
N ALA A 83 -7.05 0.27 10.97
CA ALA A 83 -6.07 1.28 11.34
C ALA A 83 -5.20 1.70 10.14
N ALA A 84 -4.70 0.74 9.36
CA ALA A 84 -3.88 1.02 8.17
C ALA A 84 -4.66 1.79 7.09
N LEU A 85 -5.94 1.47 6.89
CA LEU A 85 -6.81 2.22 5.97
C LEU A 85 -7.02 3.65 6.46
N ALA A 86 -7.33 3.84 7.75
CA ALA A 86 -7.51 5.16 8.33
C ALA A 86 -6.23 6.01 8.27
N GLU A 87 -5.06 5.40 8.49
CA GLU A 87 -3.77 6.06 8.34
C GLU A 87 -3.48 6.46 6.89
N ALA A 88 -3.78 5.58 5.93
CA ALA A 88 -3.60 5.84 4.50
C ALA A 88 -4.50 7.00 4.04
N GLU A 89 -5.78 6.98 4.38
CA GLU A 89 -6.73 8.06 4.07
C GLU A 89 -6.31 9.39 4.72
N GLY A 90 -5.86 9.33 5.98
CA GLY A 90 -5.37 10.51 6.68
C GLY A 90 -4.10 11.10 6.06
N LEU A 91 -3.20 10.26 5.56
CA LEU A 91 -2.00 10.70 4.84
C LEU A 91 -2.35 11.27 3.46
N GLU A 92 -3.23 10.61 2.71
CA GLU A 92 -3.69 11.08 1.41
C GLU A 92 -4.35 12.46 1.52
N ALA A 93 -5.22 12.66 2.51
CA ALA A 93 -5.85 13.95 2.76
C ALA A 93 -4.83 15.05 3.06
N LYS A 94 -3.78 14.74 3.84
CA LYS A 94 -2.68 15.70 4.11
C LYS A 94 -1.89 16.01 2.85
N LEU A 95 -1.52 15.00 2.07
CA LEU A 95 -0.77 15.19 0.82
C LEU A 95 -1.56 15.99 -0.21
N LEU A 96 -2.87 15.74 -0.32
CA LEU A 96 -3.76 16.52 -1.17
C LEU A 96 -3.86 17.97 -0.71
N ALA A 97 -4.01 18.21 0.60
CA ALA A 97 -4.05 19.56 1.15
C ALA A 97 -2.72 20.32 0.92
N GLU A 98 -1.58 19.64 1.09
CA GLU A 98 -0.25 20.19 0.81
C GLU A 98 -0.07 20.47 -0.68
N ALA A 99 -0.45 19.55 -1.56
CA ALA A 99 -0.38 19.71 -3.01
C ALA A 99 -1.24 20.88 -3.47
N GLU A 100 -2.47 21.00 -2.97
CA GLU A 100 -3.35 22.12 -3.30
C GLU A 100 -2.82 23.45 -2.76
N GLY A 101 -2.22 23.45 -1.57
CA GLY A 101 -1.52 24.62 -1.03
C GLY A 101 -0.31 25.03 -1.88
N MET A 102 0.47 24.07 -2.38
CA MET A 102 1.57 24.33 -3.30
C MET A 102 1.07 24.82 -4.67
N ARG A 103 -0.05 24.28 -5.16
CA ARG A 103 -0.69 24.73 -6.41
C ARG A 103 -1.15 26.17 -6.31
N GLN A 104 -1.84 26.54 -5.24
CA GLN A 104 -2.25 27.93 -4.99
C GLN A 104 -1.04 28.86 -4.83
N LYS A 105 0.01 28.43 -4.13
CA LYS A 105 1.26 29.21 -4.05
C LYS A 105 1.89 29.37 -5.44
N ALA A 106 2.00 28.31 -6.23
CA ALA A 106 2.55 28.39 -7.58
C ALA A 106 1.72 29.30 -8.49
N GLU A 107 0.39 29.27 -8.36
CA GLU A 107 -0.53 30.13 -9.11
C GLU A 107 -0.42 31.59 -8.69
N ALA A 108 -0.35 31.86 -7.38
CA ALA A 108 -0.07 33.19 -6.85
C ALA A 108 1.31 33.70 -7.32
N TRP A 109 2.33 32.84 -7.38
CA TRP A 109 3.66 33.22 -7.88
C TRP A 109 3.68 33.45 -9.38
N LYS A 110 2.89 32.72 -10.19
CA LYS A 110 2.73 33.03 -11.62
C LYS A 110 2.11 34.40 -11.83
N GLN A 111 1.04 34.71 -11.10
CA GLN A 111 0.37 36.01 -11.18
C GLN A 111 1.28 37.13 -10.65
N TYR A 112 1.88 36.95 -9.47
CA TYR A 112 2.81 37.91 -8.89
C TYR A 112 4.08 38.09 -9.73
N SER A 113 4.64 37.02 -10.32
CA SER A 113 5.78 37.11 -11.23
C SER A 113 5.41 37.81 -12.53
N SER A 114 4.20 37.67 -13.05
CA SER A 114 3.78 38.41 -14.25
C SER A 114 3.66 39.91 -14.00
N ALA A 115 3.08 40.31 -12.85
CA ALA A 115 2.98 41.71 -12.45
C ALA A 115 4.34 42.30 -12.03
N ALA A 116 5.14 41.54 -11.28
CA ALA A 116 6.48 41.96 -10.86
C ALA A 116 7.48 41.99 -12.03
N LEU A 117 7.32 41.12 -13.04
CA LEU A 117 8.10 41.18 -14.27
C LEU A 117 7.72 42.42 -15.08
N GLN A 118 6.45 42.80 -15.11
CA GLN A 118 6.00 44.04 -15.76
C GLN A 118 6.55 45.28 -15.05
N GLU A 119 6.44 45.35 -13.72
CA GLU A 119 6.97 46.46 -12.92
C GLU A 119 8.50 46.59 -13.10
N LYS A 120 9.24 45.48 -12.90
CA LYS A 120 10.70 45.49 -13.09
C LYS A 120 11.10 45.76 -14.53
N LEU A 121 10.32 45.33 -15.52
CA LEU A 121 10.61 45.65 -16.92
C LEU A 121 10.45 47.16 -17.15
N ILE A 122 9.38 47.78 -16.65
CA ILE A 122 9.15 49.23 -16.74
C ILE A 122 10.28 50.00 -16.05
N GLU A 123 10.74 49.57 -14.88
CA GLU A 123 11.91 50.15 -14.19
C GLU A 123 13.21 50.02 -15.00
N ARG A 124 13.36 48.93 -15.78
CA ARG A 124 14.55 48.65 -16.60
C ARG A 124 14.45 49.16 -18.04
N LEU A 125 13.26 49.60 -18.48
CA LEU A 125 13.05 50.20 -19.80
C LEU A 125 14.00 51.38 -20.08
N PRO A 126 14.32 52.29 -19.13
CA PRO A 126 15.27 53.37 -19.36
C PRO A 126 16.70 52.87 -19.64
N GLU A 127 17.15 51.83 -18.92
CA GLU A 127 18.47 51.23 -19.14
C GLU A 127 18.55 50.57 -20.52
N ILE A 128 17.49 49.84 -20.91
CA ILE A 128 17.39 49.22 -22.24
C ILE A 128 17.31 50.29 -23.33
N ALA A 129 16.50 51.34 -23.14
CA ALA A 129 16.39 52.45 -24.09
C ALA A 129 17.73 53.18 -24.26
N GLN A 130 18.50 53.40 -23.18
CA GLN A 130 19.85 53.96 -23.27
C GLN A 130 20.83 53.02 -23.97
N ALA A 131 20.80 51.72 -23.66
CA ALA A 131 21.67 50.73 -24.29
C ALA A 131 21.39 50.57 -25.79
N VAL A 132 20.12 50.65 -26.21
CA VAL A 132 19.70 50.62 -27.61
C VAL A 132 19.98 51.96 -28.30
N ALA A 133 19.86 53.09 -27.59
CA ALA A 133 20.18 54.40 -28.12
C ALA A 133 21.69 54.66 -28.21
N ALA A 134 22.53 54.00 -27.42
CA ALA A 134 23.99 54.18 -27.43
C ALA A 134 24.62 53.95 -28.83
N PRO A 135 24.33 52.86 -29.56
CA PRO A 135 24.83 52.69 -30.93
C PRO A 135 24.14 53.61 -31.94
N LEU A 136 22.93 54.13 -31.66
CA LEU A 136 22.25 55.11 -32.52
C LEU A 136 22.78 56.54 -32.33
N GLN A 137 23.23 56.90 -31.12
CA GLN A 137 23.89 58.17 -30.83
C GLN A 137 25.25 58.30 -31.53
N ALA A 138 25.93 57.17 -31.78
CA ALA A 138 27.18 57.14 -32.53
C ALA A 138 27.00 57.30 -34.06
N ILE A 139 25.76 57.41 -34.55
CA ILE A 139 25.46 57.65 -35.97
C ILE A 139 25.13 59.13 -36.15
N ASP A 140 26.16 59.95 -36.34
CA ASP A 140 26.03 61.42 -36.53
C ASP A 140 25.29 61.82 -37.81
N ARG A 141 25.23 60.91 -38.80
CA ARG A 141 24.56 61.15 -40.08
C ARG A 141 24.23 59.84 -40.78
N ILE A 142 22.95 59.47 -40.82
CA ILE A 142 22.45 58.54 -41.83
C ILE A 142 22.42 59.30 -43.15
N VAL A 143 23.50 59.20 -43.92
CA VAL A 143 23.45 59.59 -45.33
C VAL A 143 22.65 58.51 -46.03
N MET A 144 21.38 58.79 -46.32
CA MET A 144 20.62 57.99 -47.27
C MET A 144 21.28 58.20 -48.63
N VAL A 145 22.27 57.36 -48.95
CA VAL A 145 22.90 57.35 -50.27
C VAL A 145 21.84 56.82 -51.23
N GLN A 146 21.13 57.76 -51.88
CA GLN A 146 20.39 57.48 -53.10
C GLN A 146 21.39 57.06 -54.18
N GLY A 147 21.77 55.78 -54.14
CA GLY A 147 22.38 55.09 -55.25
C GLY A 147 21.30 54.79 -56.27
N GLY A 148 21.04 55.75 -57.17
CA GLY A 148 20.37 55.58 -58.46
C GLY A 148 19.22 54.58 -58.54
N GLY A 149 17.98 55.08 -58.41
CA GLY A 149 16.77 54.42 -58.89
C GLY A 149 15.65 54.29 -57.86
N GLU A 150 14.79 55.32 -57.83
CA GLU A 150 13.51 55.44 -57.11
C GLU A 150 13.51 55.76 -55.59
N PRO A 151 12.72 56.77 -55.15
CA PRO A 151 12.60 57.15 -53.76
C PRO A 151 11.63 56.21 -53.05
N GLY A 152 12.11 55.47 -52.05
CA GLY A 152 11.21 54.73 -51.18
C GLY A 152 11.94 53.74 -50.29
N PHE A 153 11.40 53.56 -49.09
CA PHE A 153 11.73 52.54 -48.10
C PHE A 153 11.85 51.10 -48.68
N THR A 154 11.37 50.89 -49.90
CA THR A 154 11.40 49.68 -50.73
C THR A 154 12.78 49.02 -50.90
N GLY A 155 13.87 49.80 -50.94
CA GLY A 155 15.23 49.24 -51.07
C GLY A 155 15.75 48.56 -49.79
N LEU A 156 15.53 49.20 -48.63
CA LEU A 156 15.78 48.60 -47.31
C LEU A 156 14.81 47.44 -47.05
N THR A 157 13.56 47.58 -47.47
CA THR A 157 12.56 46.52 -47.32
C THR A 157 12.94 45.29 -48.15
N ARG A 158 13.46 45.46 -49.38
CA ARG A 158 14.02 44.34 -50.17
C ARG A 158 15.24 43.72 -49.51
N GLY A 159 16.21 44.51 -49.06
CA GLY A 159 17.41 43.98 -48.40
C GLY A 159 17.08 43.18 -47.13
N VAL A 160 16.12 43.65 -46.33
CA VAL A 160 15.62 42.90 -45.16
C VAL A 160 14.81 41.67 -45.59
N THR A 161 14.04 41.75 -46.67
CA THR A 161 13.29 40.59 -47.21
C THR A 161 14.23 39.52 -47.78
N ASP A 162 15.33 39.91 -48.41
CA ASP A 162 16.35 39.00 -48.94
C ASP A 162 17.13 38.30 -47.80
N VAL A 163 17.45 39.04 -46.72
CA VAL A 163 18.06 38.46 -45.51
C VAL A 163 17.07 37.52 -44.79
N ILE A 164 15.79 37.88 -44.70
CA ILE A 164 14.75 37.02 -44.14
C ILE A 164 14.51 35.79 -45.02
N ALA A 165 14.62 35.90 -46.34
CA ALA A 165 14.48 34.77 -47.26
C ALA A 165 15.67 33.78 -47.17
N GLN A 166 16.88 34.28 -46.88
CA GLN A 166 18.07 33.42 -46.72
C GLN A 166 18.25 32.86 -45.31
N LEU A 167 17.65 33.49 -44.29
CA LEU A 167 17.74 33.07 -42.89
C LEU A 167 17.34 31.59 -42.66
N PRO A 168 16.23 31.07 -43.23
CA PRO A 168 15.85 29.67 -43.06
C PRO A 168 16.94 28.70 -43.54
N ALA A 169 17.48 28.95 -44.73
CA ALA A 169 18.52 28.10 -45.32
C ALA A 169 19.83 28.12 -44.53
N VAL A 170 20.21 29.26 -43.95
CA VAL A 170 21.44 29.38 -43.15
C VAL A 170 21.29 28.66 -41.80
N VAL A 171 20.14 28.78 -41.15
CA VAL A 171 19.89 28.08 -39.88
C VAL A 171 19.78 26.57 -40.11
N GLU A 172 19.10 26.14 -41.16
CA GLU A 172 19.02 24.73 -41.55
C GLU A 172 20.40 24.14 -41.86
N ALA A 173 21.24 24.85 -42.63
CA ALA A 173 22.60 24.40 -42.94
C ALA A 173 23.53 24.35 -41.71
N ALA A 174 23.35 25.26 -40.74
CA ALA A 174 24.20 25.33 -39.54
C ALA A 174 23.76 24.39 -38.42
N THR A 175 22.46 24.06 -38.34
CA THR A 175 21.89 23.32 -37.20
C THR A 175 21.15 22.04 -37.57
N GLY A 176 20.88 21.81 -38.87
CA GLY A 176 20.14 20.66 -39.38
C GLY A 176 18.63 20.72 -39.12
N VAL A 177 18.10 21.88 -38.71
CA VAL A 177 16.71 22.06 -38.31
C VAL A 177 15.96 22.89 -39.36
N ASP A 178 14.91 22.31 -39.96
CA ASP A 178 14.03 23.01 -40.91
C ASP A 178 13.03 23.91 -40.17
N LEU A 179 13.27 25.21 -40.26
CA LEU A 179 12.43 26.23 -39.65
C LEU A 179 11.03 26.29 -40.27
N GLY A 180 10.85 25.86 -41.52
CA GLY A 180 9.56 25.80 -42.20
C GLY A 180 8.62 24.79 -41.55
N GLU A 181 9.14 23.60 -41.21
CA GLU A 181 8.38 22.58 -40.49
C GLU A 181 8.05 23.04 -39.06
N LEU A 182 9.00 23.65 -38.36
CA LEU A 182 8.76 24.21 -37.01
C LEU A 182 7.73 25.34 -37.02
N LEU A 183 7.76 26.22 -38.03
CA LEU A 183 6.76 27.28 -38.16
C LEU A 183 5.38 26.70 -38.49
N GLN A 184 5.29 25.70 -39.37
CA GLN A 184 4.03 25.01 -39.66
C GLN A 184 3.50 24.24 -38.45
N ALA A 185 4.36 23.60 -37.66
CA ALA A 185 3.96 22.94 -36.41
C ALA A 185 3.46 23.94 -35.36
N ARG A 186 3.97 25.18 -35.37
CA ARG A 186 3.59 26.25 -34.43
C ARG A 186 2.38 27.07 -34.89
N LEU A 187 2.23 27.32 -36.19
CA LEU A 187 1.18 28.14 -36.80
C LEU A 187 0.00 27.31 -37.36
N GLY A 188 0.18 26.02 -37.58
CA GLY A 188 -0.86 25.06 -37.98
C GLY A 188 -1.68 24.50 -36.82
N ALA A 189 -1.40 24.92 -35.58
CA ALA A 189 -2.25 24.60 -34.43
C ALA A 189 -3.42 25.61 -34.35
N PRO A 190 -4.69 25.17 -34.49
CA PRO A 190 -5.82 26.07 -34.34
C PRO A 190 -5.88 26.65 -32.91
N PRO A 191 -6.27 27.92 -32.72
CA PRO A 191 -6.45 28.47 -31.39
C PRO A 191 -7.57 27.69 -30.68
N ALA A 192 -7.22 27.09 -29.54
CA ALA A 192 -8.18 26.48 -28.62
C ALA A 192 -9.29 27.49 -28.29
N SER A 193 -10.52 27.09 -28.57
CA SER A 193 -11.76 27.80 -28.32
C SER A 193 -11.82 28.35 -26.89
N VAL A 194 -11.87 29.67 -26.78
CA VAL A 194 -12.22 30.38 -25.54
C VAL A 194 -13.68 30.07 -25.23
N GLU A 195 -13.88 29.28 -24.19
CA GLU A 195 -15.16 28.91 -23.60
C GLU A 195 -15.87 30.18 -23.10
N ALA A 196 -17.07 30.43 -23.61
CA ALA A 196 -17.88 31.60 -23.30
C ALA A 196 -18.40 31.54 -21.85
N ARG A 197 -18.02 32.54 -21.04
CA ARG A 197 -18.61 32.78 -19.72
C ARG A 197 -20.00 33.41 -19.88
N PRO A 198 -21.04 32.98 -19.12
CA PRO A 198 -22.40 33.51 -19.28
C PRO A 198 -22.53 34.96 -18.75
N PRO A 199 -23.47 35.77 -19.29
CA PRO A 199 -23.61 37.18 -18.93
C PRO A 199 -24.21 37.36 -17.54
N ALA A 200 -23.57 38.22 -16.74
CA ALA A 200 -24.05 38.70 -15.46
C ALA A 200 -25.27 39.63 -15.65
N MET A 201 -26.25 39.48 -14.76
CA MET A 201 -27.42 40.34 -14.65
C MET A 201 -27.03 41.79 -14.26
N PRO A 202 -27.79 42.82 -14.67
CA PRO A 202 -27.64 44.16 -14.14
C PRO A 202 -28.32 44.28 -12.77
N ALA A 203 -27.58 44.82 -11.79
CA ALA A 203 -28.10 45.25 -10.49
C ALA A 203 -28.64 46.69 -10.58
N GLU A 204 -29.70 46.94 -9.83
CA GLU A 204 -30.30 48.26 -9.49
C GLU A 204 -29.29 49.23 -8.87
#